data_AF-M5C2M5-F1
#
_entry.id   AF-M5C2M5-F1
#
_cell.length_a   1.000
_cell.length_b   1.000
_cell.length_c   1.000
_cell.angle_alpha   90.00
_cell.angle_beta   90.00
_cell.angle_gamma   90.00
#
_symmetry.space_group_name_H-M   'P 1'
#
loop_
_entity.id
_entity.type
_entity.pdbx_description
1 polymer ?
#
loop_
_entity_poly.entity_id
_entity_poly.type
_entity_poly.pdbx_seq_one_letter_code
_entity_poly.pdbx_strand_id
1 'polypeptide(L)'
;MVDEGEFCDSIETLKYAFGVTLNFLRNPDGPHPNLKYLIALKSFYDRMRANGSPTALHRFVKGAERYMEAAVKDTIDRAAGRDLTIDEYIQLRAESSGVEWAYAALEYSHGIELPDEVHSDPVVSELALAGNQILTWMNDIYSFSLEQAKGYTHNILFVVMSNKKVELQAAVDFVEEMIKKRIKEYLDTKASLPSFGPELDNQVTRYIQALSEYLLAM
;
A
#
# COMPACT_ATOMS: atom_id res chain seq x y z
N MET A 1 5.77 -7.09 9.54
CA MET A 1 6.49 -6.30 10.57
C MET A 1 5.52 -5.76 11.63
N VAL A 2 4.27 -5.47 11.26
CA VAL A 2 3.27 -4.84 12.16
C VAL A 2 2.31 -5.86 12.81
N ASP A 3 2.19 -7.06 12.24
CA ASP A 3 1.23 -8.08 12.70
C ASP A 3 1.86 -9.25 13.46
N GLU A 4 3.20 -9.38 13.40
CA GLU A 4 3.97 -10.44 14.07
C GLU A 4 5.39 -9.97 14.44
N GLY A 5 5.88 -10.35 15.64
CA GLY A 5 7.24 -10.09 16.13
C GLY A 5 7.32 -9.05 17.26
N GLU A 6 8.54 -8.81 17.77
CA GLU A 6 8.84 -7.97 18.95
C GLU A 6 8.37 -6.50 18.85
N PHE A 7 8.09 -6.00 17.64
CA PHE A 7 7.62 -4.64 17.40
C PHE A 7 6.09 -4.52 17.36
N CYS A 8 5.37 -5.62 17.57
CA CYS A 8 3.91 -5.65 17.60
C CYS A 8 3.36 -5.60 19.04
N ASP A 9 4.24 -5.64 20.04
CA ASP A 9 3.89 -5.75 21.45
C ASP A 9 3.28 -4.45 22.02
N SER A 10 3.57 -3.29 21.41
CA SER A 10 2.97 -2.02 21.81
C SER A 10 3.01 -0.95 20.69
N ILE A 11 2.21 0.11 20.86
CA ILE A 11 2.23 1.27 19.94
C ILE A 11 3.62 1.95 19.96
N GLU A 12 4.29 1.95 21.10
CA GLU A 12 5.63 2.53 21.27
C GLU A 12 6.70 1.74 20.51
N THR A 13 6.66 0.41 20.54
CA THR A 13 7.63 -0.42 19.80
C THR A 13 7.43 -0.31 18.29
N LEU A 14 6.17 -0.19 17.83
CA LEU A 14 5.85 0.11 16.44
C LEU A 14 6.39 1.48 16.01
N LYS A 15 6.10 2.54 16.78
CA LYS A 15 6.60 3.90 16.51
C LYS A 15 8.12 3.95 16.48
N TYR A 16 8.79 3.20 17.37
CA TYR A 16 10.24 3.08 17.36
C TYR A 16 10.76 2.44 16.07
N ALA A 17 10.21 1.28 15.67
CA ALA A 17 10.63 0.58 14.45
C ALA A 17 10.44 1.45 13.20
N PHE A 18 9.30 2.14 13.09
CA PHE A 18 9.05 3.07 11.99
C PHE A 18 9.97 4.29 12.03
N GLY A 19 10.19 4.89 13.20
CA GLY A 19 11.12 6.01 13.36
C GLY A 19 12.55 5.65 12.94
N VAL A 20 13.03 4.46 13.33
CA VAL A 20 14.34 3.94 12.89
C VAL A 20 14.37 3.75 11.37
N THR A 21 13.32 3.18 10.79
CA THR A 21 13.25 2.91 9.35
C THR A 21 13.25 4.19 8.54
N LEU A 22 12.45 5.19 8.92
CA LEU A 22 12.41 6.49 8.23
C LEU A 22 13.71 7.26 8.39
N ASN A 23 14.33 7.22 9.58
CA ASN A 23 15.65 7.81 9.78
C ASN A 23 16.71 7.17 8.88
N PHE A 24 16.67 5.85 8.73
CA PHE A 24 17.53 5.13 7.79
C PHE A 24 17.32 5.58 6.34
N LEU A 25 16.06 5.62 5.87
CA LEU A 25 15.75 5.99 4.48
C LEU A 25 16.18 7.44 4.15
N ARG A 26 16.08 8.35 5.13
CA ARG A 26 16.47 9.77 5.00
C ARG A 26 17.99 9.99 5.15
N ASN A 27 18.67 9.19 5.95
CA ASN A 27 20.11 9.28 6.20
C ASN A 27 20.81 7.92 6.10
N PRO A 28 20.83 7.29 4.91
CA PRO A 28 21.25 5.89 4.75
C PRO A 28 22.71 5.60 5.12
N ASP A 29 23.58 6.61 5.05
CA ASP A 29 25.01 6.51 5.37
C ASP A 29 25.33 6.85 6.84
N GLY A 30 24.31 7.27 7.61
CA GLY A 30 24.43 7.57 9.04
C GLY A 30 24.49 6.33 9.95
N PRO A 31 24.60 6.53 11.27
CA PRO A 31 24.53 5.45 12.24
C PRO A 31 23.09 4.96 12.43
N HIS A 32 22.91 3.64 12.40
CA HIS A 32 21.61 2.97 12.57
C HIS A 32 21.74 1.74 13.49
N PRO A 33 20.68 1.34 14.21
CA PRO A 33 20.71 0.16 15.05
C PRO A 33 20.87 -1.11 14.21
N ASN A 34 21.52 -2.13 14.78
CA ASN A 34 21.76 -3.41 14.12
C ASN A 34 20.52 -4.33 14.19
N LEU A 35 19.46 -3.94 13.49
CA LEU A 35 18.22 -4.71 13.39
C LEU A 35 18.22 -5.53 12.10
N LYS A 36 17.82 -6.81 12.18
CA LYS A 36 17.89 -7.74 11.03
C LYS A 36 17.09 -7.25 9.82
N TYR A 37 15.89 -6.71 10.04
CA TYR A 37 15.06 -6.16 8.96
C TYR A 37 15.72 -4.92 8.33
N LEU A 38 16.44 -4.13 9.13
CA LEU A 38 17.12 -2.93 8.65
C LEU A 38 18.35 -3.28 7.81
N ILE A 39 19.07 -4.35 8.15
CA ILE A 39 20.15 -4.88 7.31
C ILE A 39 19.62 -5.31 5.94
N ALA A 40 18.47 -6.00 5.91
CA ALA A 40 17.83 -6.41 4.66
C ALA A 40 17.36 -5.21 3.84
N LEU A 41 16.69 -4.25 4.48
CA LEU A 41 16.27 -3.00 3.84
C LEU A 41 17.47 -2.21 3.31
N LYS A 42 18.56 -2.12 4.07
CA LYS A 42 19.79 -1.46 3.63
C LYS A 42 20.37 -2.11 2.38
N SER A 43 20.47 -3.44 2.35
CA SER A 43 20.95 -4.16 1.18
C SER A 43 20.13 -3.82 -0.07
N PHE A 44 18.80 -3.75 0.06
CA PHE A 44 17.90 -3.39 -1.04
C PHE A 44 18.04 -1.91 -1.43
N TYR A 45 18.01 -1.01 -0.46
CA TYR A 45 18.03 0.44 -0.70
C TYR A 45 19.38 0.93 -1.22
N ASP A 46 20.51 0.33 -0.79
CA ASP A 46 21.82 0.62 -1.36
C ASP A 46 21.88 0.28 -2.86
N ARG A 47 21.24 -0.83 -3.28
CA ARG A 47 21.12 -1.16 -4.72
C ARG A 47 20.29 -0.09 -5.42
N MET A 48 19.11 0.23 -4.92
CA MET A 48 18.28 1.31 -5.49
C MET A 48 19.05 2.63 -5.63
N ARG A 49 19.85 3.01 -4.62
CA ARG A 49 20.67 4.25 -4.67
C ARG A 49 21.77 4.20 -5.72
N ALA A 50 22.28 3.01 -6.04
CA ALA A 50 23.36 2.84 -6.99
C ALA A 50 22.91 2.88 -8.45
N ASN A 51 21.70 2.41 -8.76
CA ASN A 51 21.23 2.24 -10.15
C ASN A 51 19.74 2.53 -10.40
N GLY A 52 18.98 2.97 -9.40
CA GLY A 52 17.58 3.39 -9.56
C GLY A 52 17.45 4.83 -10.04
N SER A 53 16.30 5.16 -10.62
CA SER A 53 16.00 6.54 -11.02
C SER A 53 15.79 7.43 -9.78
N PRO A 54 16.14 8.73 -9.86
CA PRO A 54 15.90 9.66 -8.75
C PRO A 54 14.42 9.74 -8.35
N THR A 55 13.50 9.62 -9.31
CA THR A 55 12.05 9.66 -9.07
C THR A 55 11.57 8.41 -8.33
N ALA A 56 12.02 7.21 -8.71
CA ALA A 56 11.67 5.97 -7.99
C ALA A 56 12.23 5.97 -6.56
N LEU A 57 13.47 6.45 -6.35
CA LEU A 57 14.04 6.63 -5.01
C LEU A 57 13.21 7.59 -4.16
N HIS A 58 12.84 8.74 -4.71
CA HIS A 58 12.01 9.73 -4.02
C HIS A 58 10.65 9.13 -3.62
N ARG A 59 9.97 8.45 -4.56
CA ARG A 59 8.67 7.78 -4.31
C ARG A 59 8.79 6.65 -3.31
N PHE A 60 9.90 5.91 -3.30
CA PHE A 60 10.13 4.84 -2.33
C PHE A 60 10.21 5.38 -0.89
N VAL A 61 10.95 6.46 -0.66
CA VAL A 61 11.02 7.10 0.66
C VAL A 61 9.65 7.66 1.06
N LYS A 62 8.98 8.37 0.14
CA LYS A 62 7.66 8.97 0.40
C LYS A 62 6.57 7.93 0.66
N GLY A 63 6.57 6.83 -0.07
CA GLY A 63 5.65 5.70 0.14
C GLY A 63 5.86 5.04 1.50
N ALA A 64 7.12 4.90 1.93
CA ALA A 64 7.45 4.40 3.27
C ALA A 64 6.91 5.33 4.37
N GLU A 65 7.09 6.64 4.23
CA GLU A 65 6.58 7.65 5.15
C GLU A 65 5.06 7.56 5.30
N ARG A 66 4.33 7.61 4.18
CA ARG A 66 2.87 7.50 4.15
C ARG A 66 2.38 6.21 4.82
N TYR A 67 2.96 5.08 4.44
CA TYR A 67 2.60 3.79 5.01
C TYR A 67 2.79 3.75 6.52
N MET A 68 3.96 4.18 7.01
CA MET A 68 4.27 4.12 8.43
C MET A 68 3.40 5.07 9.26
N GLU A 69 3.12 6.27 8.76
CA GLU A 69 2.20 7.21 9.41
C GLU A 69 0.78 6.64 9.49
N ALA A 70 0.26 6.11 8.37
CA ALA A 70 -1.07 5.52 8.31
C ALA A 70 -1.19 4.25 9.17
N ALA A 71 -0.17 3.39 9.17
CA ALA A 71 -0.17 2.16 9.98
C ALA A 71 -0.10 2.46 11.49
N VAL A 72 0.59 3.53 11.93
CA VAL A 72 0.55 3.97 13.33
C VAL A 72 -0.83 4.48 13.69
N LYS A 73 -1.45 5.30 12.83
CA LYS A 73 -2.82 5.79 13.04
C LYS A 73 -3.81 4.63 13.15
N ASP A 74 -3.73 3.69 12.22
CA ASP A 74 -4.56 2.49 12.18
C ASP A 74 -4.44 1.66 13.47
N THR A 75 -3.21 1.46 13.94
CA THR A 75 -2.94 0.76 15.21
C THR A 75 -3.52 1.48 16.41
N ILE A 76 -3.42 2.83 16.46
CA ILE A 76 -3.98 3.65 17.54
C ILE A 76 -5.52 3.56 17.54
N ASP A 77 -6.15 3.72 16.37
CA ASP A 77 -7.60 3.66 16.21
C ASP A 77 -8.12 2.27 16.63
N ARG A 78 -7.44 1.20 16.22
CA ARG A 78 -7.76 -0.18 16.61
C ARG A 78 -7.64 -0.39 18.12
N ALA A 79 -6.55 0.09 18.75
CA ALA A 79 -6.34 -0.02 20.19
C ALA A 79 -7.38 0.77 21.01
N ALA A 80 -7.91 1.86 20.44
CA ALA A 80 -8.98 2.64 21.03
C ALA A 80 -10.38 2.03 20.81
N GLY A 81 -10.50 0.94 20.05
CA GLY A 81 -11.78 0.31 19.70
C GLY A 81 -12.64 1.21 18.81
N ARG A 82 -12.02 2.04 17.96
CA ARG A 82 -12.75 2.94 17.06
C ARG A 82 -13.46 2.15 15.97
N ASP A 83 -14.77 2.32 15.88
CA ASP A 83 -15.54 1.86 14.72
C ASP A 83 -15.37 2.86 13.57
N LEU A 84 -14.78 2.41 12.47
CA LEU A 84 -14.66 3.19 11.23
C LEU A 84 -15.91 3.05 10.39
N THR A 85 -16.29 4.11 9.68
CA THR A 85 -17.21 4.01 8.55
C THR A 85 -16.54 3.29 7.38
N ILE A 86 -17.34 2.78 6.43
CA ILE A 86 -16.82 2.13 5.22
C ILE A 86 -15.88 3.08 4.46
N ASP A 87 -16.26 4.34 4.30
CA ASP A 87 -15.45 5.32 3.55
C ASP A 87 -14.15 5.69 4.27
N GLU A 88 -14.19 5.87 5.60
CA GLU A 88 -12.98 6.11 6.40
C GLU A 88 -12.01 4.93 6.30
N TYR A 89 -12.53 3.69 6.35
CA TYR A 89 -11.70 2.50 6.22
C TYR A 89 -11.06 2.41 4.84
N ILE A 90 -11.81 2.66 3.76
CA ILE A 90 -11.27 2.64 2.39
C ILE A 90 -10.09 3.61 2.24
N GLN A 91 -10.21 4.82 2.79
CA GLN A 91 -9.15 5.83 2.74
C GLN A 91 -7.93 5.40 3.56
N LEU A 92 -8.16 5.00 4.82
CA LEU A 92 -7.09 4.59 5.73
C LEU A 92 -6.34 3.37 5.19
N ARG A 93 -7.07 2.37 4.69
CA ARG A 93 -6.53 1.10 4.20
C ARG A 93 -5.66 1.28 2.97
N ALA A 94 -6.02 2.20 2.07
CA ALA A 94 -5.20 2.51 0.89
C ALA A 94 -3.80 3.03 1.29
N GLU A 95 -3.70 3.77 2.38
CA GLU A 95 -2.42 4.31 2.89
C GLU A 95 -1.70 3.30 3.79
N SER A 96 -2.43 2.56 4.64
CA SER A 96 -1.86 1.62 5.62
C SER A 96 -1.52 0.25 5.04
N SER A 97 -1.75 -0.01 3.75
CA SER A 97 -1.45 -1.30 3.11
C SER A 97 0.02 -1.51 2.73
N GLY A 98 0.78 -0.43 2.58
CA GLY A 98 2.16 -0.48 2.07
C GLY A 98 2.26 -0.71 0.56
N VAL A 99 1.14 -0.76 -0.16
CA VAL A 99 1.13 -1.01 -1.61
C VAL A 99 1.76 0.13 -2.39
N GLU A 100 1.54 1.39 -2.01
CA GLU A 100 2.21 2.53 -2.64
C GLU A 100 3.74 2.43 -2.50
N TRP A 101 4.22 1.97 -1.34
CA TRP A 101 5.64 1.71 -1.11
C TRP A 101 6.17 0.57 -2.00
N ALA A 102 5.37 -0.49 -2.18
CA ALA A 102 5.69 -1.59 -3.08
C ALA A 102 5.71 -1.13 -4.56
N TYR A 103 4.81 -0.25 -4.99
CA TYR A 103 4.79 0.29 -6.36
C TYR A 103 6.07 1.05 -6.69
N ALA A 104 6.62 1.84 -5.76
CA ALA A 104 7.91 2.48 -5.97
C ALA A 104 9.07 1.46 -6.11
N ALA A 105 8.98 0.31 -5.43
CA ALA A 105 9.93 -0.79 -5.63
C ALA A 105 9.75 -1.47 -7.01
N LEU A 106 8.53 -1.56 -7.53
CA LEU A 106 8.25 -2.05 -8.88
C LEU A 106 8.81 -1.12 -9.95
N GLU A 107 8.68 0.20 -9.77
CA GLU A 107 9.30 1.17 -10.68
C GLU A 107 10.80 0.90 -10.81
N TYR A 108 11.49 0.68 -9.68
CA TYR A 108 12.89 0.30 -9.66
C TYR A 108 13.15 -1.06 -10.33
N SER A 109 12.42 -2.12 -9.98
CA SER A 109 12.70 -3.47 -10.49
C SER A 109 12.45 -3.60 -12.00
N HIS A 110 11.56 -2.78 -12.55
CA HIS A 110 11.30 -2.72 -13.98
C HIS A 110 12.11 -1.63 -14.70
N GLY A 111 12.92 -0.82 -14.02
CA GLY A 111 13.64 0.29 -14.65
C GLY A 111 12.70 1.28 -15.32
N ILE A 112 11.59 1.59 -14.64
CA ILE A 112 10.59 2.57 -15.07
C ILE A 112 11.01 3.91 -14.51
N GLU A 113 10.99 4.93 -15.38
CA GLU A 113 11.29 6.30 -15.01
C GLU A 113 10.17 7.18 -15.57
N LEU A 114 9.22 7.51 -14.69
CA LEU A 114 8.14 8.45 -14.98
C LEU A 114 8.46 9.81 -14.36
N PRO A 115 8.39 10.91 -15.13
CA PRO A 115 8.35 12.26 -14.58
C PRO A 115 7.21 12.42 -13.58
N ASP A 116 7.36 13.34 -12.62
CA ASP A 116 6.35 13.55 -11.59
C ASP A 116 5.02 14.03 -12.18
N GLU A 117 5.05 14.80 -13.26
CA GLU A 117 3.84 15.29 -13.96
C GLU A 117 3.04 14.15 -14.59
N VAL A 118 3.71 13.09 -15.06
CA VAL A 118 3.06 11.89 -15.61
C VAL A 118 2.56 10.99 -14.50
N HIS A 119 3.36 10.76 -13.46
CA HIS A 119 2.94 9.93 -12.32
C HIS A 119 1.77 10.55 -11.54
N SER A 120 1.74 11.90 -11.45
CA SER A 120 0.65 12.64 -10.80
C SER A 120 -0.52 12.97 -11.72
N ASP A 121 -0.48 12.53 -12.98
CA ASP A 121 -1.62 12.64 -13.87
C ASP A 121 -2.85 11.98 -13.23
N PRO A 122 -4.05 12.60 -13.29
CA PRO A 122 -5.25 12.06 -12.65
C PRO A 122 -5.60 10.64 -13.10
N VAL A 123 -5.34 10.26 -14.35
CA VAL A 123 -5.67 8.93 -14.87
C VAL A 123 -4.64 7.91 -14.37
N VAL A 124 -3.35 8.25 -14.40
CA VAL A 124 -2.27 7.36 -13.93
C VAL A 124 -2.40 7.12 -12.41
N SER A 125 -2.63 8.18 -11.64
CA SER A 125 -2.80 8.08 -10.19
C SER A 125 -4.07 7.32 -9.78
N GLU A 126 -5.20 7.51 -10.50
CA GLU A 126 -6.42 6.72 -10.24
C GLU A 126 -6.21 5.23 -10.53
N LEU A 127 -5.44 4.87 -11.57
CA LEU A 127 -5.11 3.46 -11.83
C LEU A 127 -4.29 2.85 -10.68
N ALA A 128 -3.31 3.57 -10.15
CA ALA A 128 -2.55 3.12 -8.99
C ALA A 128 -3.45 2.96 -7.74
N LEU A 129 -4.32 3.95 -7.46
CA LEU A 129 -5.25 3.91 -6.33
C LEU A 129 -6.24 2.75 -6.45
N ALA A 130 -6.87 2.59 -7.62
CA ALA A 130 -7.82 1.54 -7.87
C ALA A 130 -7.16 0.15 -7.78
N GLY A 131 -5.95 -0.02 -8.30
CA GLY A 131 -5.17 -1.26 -8.16
C GLY A 131 -4.89 -1.61 -6.69
N ASN A 132 -4.47 -0.63 -5.89
CA ASN A 132 -4.24 -0.80 -4.45
C ASN A 132 -5.53 -1.21 -3.72
N GLN A 133 -6.66 -0.55 -4.01
CA GLN A 133 -7.93 -0.86 -3.37
C GLN A 133 -8.45 -2.26 -3.72
N ILE A 134 -8.38 -2.66 -4.99
CA ILE A 134 -8.79 -4.01 -5.39
C ILE A 134 -7.94 -5.06 -4.65
N LEU A 135 -6.61 -4.88 -4.66
CA LEU A 135 -5.67 -5.77 -3.98
C LEU A 135 -5.96 -5.86 -2.48
N THR A 136 -6.15 -4.74 -1.81
CA THR A 136 -6.35 -4.70 -0.35
C THR A 136 -7.70 -5.26 0.06
N TRP A 137 -8.79 -5.01 -0.68
CA TRP A 137 -10.09 -5.60 -0.37
C TRP A 137 -10.12 -7.11 -0.63
N MET A 138 -9.43 -7.60 -1.66
CA MET A 138 -9.25 -9.04 -1.86
C MET A 138 -8.43 -9.65 -0.72
N ASN A 139 -7.33 -9.00 -0.33
CA ASN A 139 -6.52 -9.43 0.82
C ASN A 139 -7.36 -9.53 2.09
N ASP A 140 -8.19 -8.53 2.39
CA ASP A 140 -9.06 -8.52 3.56
C ASP A 140 -10.05 -9.71 3.57
N ILE A 141 -10.61 -10.08 2.41
CA ILE A 141 -11.46 -11.28 2.30
C ILE A 141 -10.65 -12.54 2.60
N TYR A 142 -9.46 -12.68 2.03
CA TYR A 142 -8.62 -13.87 2.21
C TYR A 142 -8.04 -13.98 3.63
N SER A 143 -7.67 -12.87 4.25
CA SER A 143 -7.06 -12.80 5.58
C SER A 143 -8.09 -12.85 6.72
N PHE A 144 -9.38 -12.63 6.42
CA PHE A 144 -10.45 -12.46 7.42
C PHE A 144 -10.44 -13.51 8.53
N SER A 145 -10.34 -14.80 8.17
CA SER A 145 -10.39 -15.89 9.17
C SER A 145 -9.23 -15.84 10.17
N LEU A 146 -8.03 -15.47 9.70
CA LEU A 146 -6.85 -15.31 10.53
C LEU A 146 -6.95 -14.06 11.40
N GLU A 147 -7.39 -12.95 10.83
CA GLU A 147 -7.57 -11.68 11.54
C GLU A 147 -8.64 -11.77 12.62
N GLN A 148 -9.75 -12.47 12.33
CA GLN A 148 -10.79 -12.77 13.30
C GLN A 148 -10.24 -13.55 14.49
N ALA A 149 -9.42 -14.59 14.24
CA ALA A 149 -8.81 -15.39 15.29
C ALA A 149 -7.84 -14.57 16.16
N LYS A 150 -7.22 -13.53 15.60
CA LYS A 150 -6.35 -12.57 16.31
C LYS A 150 -7.11 -11.42 16.98
N GLY A 151 -8.43 -11.33 16.79
CA GLY A 151 -9.26 -10.25 17.35
C GLY A 151 -9.05 -8.89 16.67
N TYR A 152 -8.53 -8.85 15.44
CA TYR A 152 -8.38 -7.63 14.68
C TYR A 152 -9.73 -7.18 14.12
N THR A 153 -9.98 -5.87 14.09
CA THR A 153 -11.27 -5.28 13.69
C THR A 153 -11.17 -4.41 12.44
N HIS A 154 -9.94 -4.07 12.00
CA HIS A 154 -9.68 -3.19 10.87
C HIS A 154 -9.52 -3.99 9.57
N ASN A 155 -10.63 -4.61 9.15
CA ASN A 155 -10.81 -5.37 7.91
C ASN A 155 -12.13 -4.90 7.28
N ILE A 156 -12.20 -4.75 5.95
CA ILE A 156 -13.42 -4.26 5.30
C ILE A 156 -14.67 -5.09 5.66
N LEU A 157 -14.54 -6.41 5.88
CA LEU A 157 -15.66 -7.26 6.26
C LEU A 157 -16.18 -6.93 7.67
N PHE A 158 -15.30 -6.72 8.66
CA PHE A 158 -15.72 -6.27 9.99
C PHE A 158 -16.41 -4.91 9.94
N VAL A 159 -15.84 -3.99 9.17
CA VAL A 159 -16.40 -2.64 9.00
C VAL A 159 -17.79 -2.72 8.37
N VAL A 160 -17.97 -3.51 7.31
CA VAL A 160 -19.27 -3.69 6.64
C VAL A 160 -20.29 -4.36 7.57
N MET A 161 -19.93 -5.42 8.28
CA MET A 161 -20.80 -6.10 9.25
C MET A 161 -21.28 -5.11 10.32
N SER A 162 -20.36 -4.31 10.88
CA SER A 162 -20.68 -3.33 11.92
C SER A 162 -21.56 -2.18 11.39
N ASN A 163 -21.25 -1.62 10.22
CA ASN A 163 -21.95 -0.47 9.66
C ASN A 163 -23.33 -0.83 9.10
N LYS A 164 -23.47 -1.99 8.45
CA LYS A 164 -24.73 -2.42 7.82
C LYS A 164 -25.57 -3.35 8.68
N LYS A 165 -25.05 -3.80 9.82
CA LYS A 165 -25.70 -4.76 10.73
C LYS A 165 -26.08 -6.05 10.01
N VAL A 166 -25.11 -6.61 9.28
CA VAL A 166 -25.26 -7.84 8.50
C VAL A 166 -24.27 -8.90 8.95
N GLU A 167 -24.61 -10.16 8.69
CA GLU A 167 -23.73 -11.30 8.94
C GLU A 167 -22.65 -11.43 7.85
N LEU A 168 -21.64 -12.27 8.13
CA LEU A 168 -20.44 -12.42 7.32
C LEU A 168 -20.73 -12.63 5.82
N GLN A 169 -21.62 -13.56 5.46
CA GLN A 169 -21.88 -13.85 4.04
C GLN A 169 -22.41 -12.62 3.30
N ALA A 170 -23.33 -11.87 3.91
CA ALA A 170 -23.86 -10.65 3.30
C ALA A 170 -22.81 -9.53 3.23
N ALA A 171 -21.85 -9.49 4.15
CA ALA A 171 -20.70 -8.59 4.06
C ALA A 171 -19.75 -9.00 2.92
N VAL A 172 -19.48 -10.29 2.75
CA VAL A 172 -18.68 -10.82 1.62
C VAL A 172 -19.34 -10.47 0.29
N ASP A 173 -20.63 -10.74 0.14
CA ASP A 173 -21.39 -10.41 -1.09
C ASP A 173 -21.31 -8.90 -1.39
N PHE A 174 -21.41 -8.06 -0.36
CA PHE A 174 -21.30 -6.60 -0.52
C PHE A 174 -19.90 -6.17 -1.01
N VAL A 175 -18.84 -6.71 -0.41
CA VAL A 175 -17.46 -6.36 -0.78
C VAL A 175 -17.08 -6.95 -2.14
N GLU A 176 -17.60 -8.12 -2.50
CA GLU A 176 -17.42 -8.70 -3.83
C GLU A 176 -17.99 -7.78 -4.92
N GLU A 177 -19.19 -7.23 -4.71
CA GLU A 177 -19.78 -6.25 -5.64
C GLU A 177 -18.98 -4.93 -5.69
N MET A 178 -18.42 -4.48 -4.55
CA MET A 178 -17.49 -3.34 -4.55
C MET A 178 -16.24 -3.61 -5.39
N ILE A 179 -15.65 -4.80 -5.26
CA ILE A 179 -14.46 -5.22 -6.02
C ILE A 179 -14.80 -5.28 -7.52
N LYS A 180 -15.91 -5.92 -7.91
CA LYS A 180 -16.35 -5.99 -9.31
C LYS A 180 -16.54 -4.60 -9.91
N LYS A 181 -17.19 -3.69 -9.18
CA LYS A 181 -17.38 -2.31 -9.59
C LYS A 181 -16.04 -1.60 -9.78
N ARG A 182 -15.12 -1.73 -8.83
CA ARG A 182 -13.81 -1.08 -8.88
C ARG A 182 -12.91 -1.64 -10.00
N ILE A 183 -13.00 -2.94 -10.30
CA ILE A 183 -12.35 -3.54 -11.47
C ILE A 183 -12.89 -2.92 -12.76
N LYS A 184 -14.21 -2.75 -12.88
CA LYS A 184 -14.80 -2.10 -14.05
C LYS A 184 -14.29 -0.66 -14.19
N GLU A 185 -14.30 0.12 -13.11
CA GLU A 185 -13.77 1.48 -13.10
C GLU A 185 -12.28 1.52 -13.49
N TYR A 186 -11.45 0.61 -12.98
CA TYR A 186 -10.05 0.48 -13.36
C TYR A 186 -9.89 0.27 -14.88
N LEU A 187 -10.68 -0.64 -15.47
CA LEU A 187 -10.63 -0.92 -16.91
C LEU A 187 -11.11 0.26 -17.76
N ASP A 188 -12.18 0.95 -17.33
CA ASP A 188 -12.69 2.15 -18.00
C ASP A 188 -11.64 3.28 -17.94
N THR A 189 -11.04 3.52 -16.78
CA THR A 189 -9.97 4.51 -16.58
C THR A 189 -8.75 4.17 -17.44
N LYS A 190 -8.35 2.90 -17.50
CA LYS A 190 -7.23 2.44 -18.33
C LYS A 190 -7.46 2.71 -19.81
N ALA A 191 -8.70 2.59 -20.29
CA ALA A 191 -9.06 2.91 -21.67
C ALA A 191 -9.03 4.41 -21.97
N SER A 192 -9.05 5.27 -20.94
CA SER A 192 -8.99 6.73 -21.06
C SER A 192 -7.58 7.32 -20.91
N LEU A 193 -6.55 6.46 -20.82
CA LEU A 193 -5.16 6.88 -20.64
C LEU A 193 -4.73 7.85 -21.75
N PRO A 194 -4.28 9.07 -21.41
CA PRO A 194 -3.82 10.02 -22.41
C PRO A 194 -2.45 9.61 -22.95
N SER A 195 -2.09 10.17 -24.11
CA SER A 195 -0.72 10.08 -24.61
C SER A 195 0.13 11.19 -23.99
N PHE A 196 1.31 10.81 -23.53
CA PHE A 196 2.37 11.69 -23.01
C PHE A 196 3.53 11.81 -24.01
N GLY A 197 3.39 11.22 -25.20
CA GLY A 197 4.42 11.14 -26.24
C GLY A 197 5.08 9.76 -26.28
N PRO A 198 5.63 9.34 -27.44
CA PRO A 198 5.97 7.93 -27.69
C PRO A 198 6.92 7.28 -26.67
N GLU A 199 7.87 8.04 -26.14
CA GLU A 199 8.83 7.55 -25.14
C GLU A 199 8.17 7.34 -23.77
N LEU A 200 7.36 8.31 -23.33
CA LEU A 200 6.65 8.23 -22.05
C LEU A 200 5.48 7.25 -22.11
N ASP A 201 4.79 7.14 -23.24
CA ASP A 201 3.70 6.17 -23.45
C ASP A 201 4.18 4.72 -23.21
N ASN A 202 5.41 4.40 -23.62
CA ASN A 202 5.99 3.09 -23.33
C ASN A 202 6.23 2.88 -21.83
N GLN A 203 6.81 3.87 -21.14
CA GLN A 203 7.06 3.80 -19.70
C GLN A 203 5.75 3.70 -18.90
N VAL A 204 4.73 4.48 -19.26
CA VAL A 204 3.41 4.43 -18.62
C VAL A 204 2.75 3.07 -18.85
N THR A 205 2.81 2.54 -20.07
CA THR A 205 2.27 1.20 -20.37
C THR A 205 2.93 0.13 -19.49
N ARG A 206 4.27 0.18 -19.37
CA ARG A 206 5.03 -0.75 -18.50
C ARG A 206 4.68 -0.58 -17.04
N TYR A 207 4.48 0.65 -16.57
CA TYR A 207 4.02 0.94 -15.21
C TYR A 207 2.64 0.34 -14.94
N ILE A 208 1.64 0.65 -15.76
CA ILE A 208 0.28 0.12 -15.58
C ILE A 208 0.25 -1.41 -15.68
N GLN A 209 1.09 -2.00 -16.54
CA GLN A 209 1.27 -3.45 -16.61
C GLN A 209 1.86 -4.01 -15.31
N ALA A 210 2.93 -3.42 -14.77
CA ALA A 210 3.53 -3.86 -13.51
C ALA A 210 2.53 -3.76 -12.33
N LEU A 211 1.70 -2.72 -12.28
CA LEU A 211 0.61 -2.61 -11.30
C LEU A 211 -0.40 -3.76 -11.44
N SER A 212 -0.78 -4.10 -12.68
CA SER A 212 -1.72 -5.18 -12.98
C SER A 212 -1.13 -6.56 -12.64
N GLU A 213 0.16 -6.78 -12.91
CA GLU A 213 0.85 -8.02 -12.58
C GLU A 213 0.97 -8.20 -11.07
N TYR A 214 1.27 -7.14 -10.33
CA TYR A 214 1.28 -7.16 -8.88
C TYR A 214 -0.09 -7.51 -8.29
N LEU A 215 -1.17 -6.98 -8.89
CA LEU A 215 -2.54 -7.31 -8.49
C LEU A 215 -2.87 -8.81 -8.64
N LEU A 216 -2.32 -9.47 -9.67
CA LEU A 216 -2.60 -10.87 -9.99
C LEU A 216 -1.67 -11.87 -9.28
N ALA A 217 -0.55 -11.40 -8.74
CA ALA A 217 0.49 -12.23 -8.13
C ALA A 217 0.27 -12.50 -6.63
N MET A 218 -0.74 -11.89 -6.01
CA MET A 218 -1.11 -12.01 -4.60
C MET A 218 -2.42 -12.77 -4.44
#